data_AF-A0A8S9V9T5-F1
#
_entry.id   AF-A0A8S9V9T5-F1
#
_cell.length_a   1.000
_cell.length_b   1.000
_cell.length_c   1.000
_cell.angle_alpha   90.00
_cell.angle_beta   90.00
_cell.angle_gamma   90.00
#
_symmetry.space_group_name_H-M   'P 1'
#
loop_
_entity.id
_entity.type
_entity.pdbx_description
1 polymer ?
#
loop_
_entity_poly.entity_id
_entity_poly.type
_entity_poly.pdbx_seq_one_letter_code
_entity_poly.pdbx_strand_id
1 'polypeptide(L)'
;MTTKKRRAQQQWQEPRNEGVKVIGFQVRSATSAAGTGSTNHLLQYATHTCWRSYVNPKETLVLALETKTLLSEIRILNKNACAVSVSVAVENRPRSYIHVKRLENLAHNREVSVKLPFFPCNFVRLQFEREALPSIAVYAIRPLGVPSDDIEAECGLSLCTVLSHTTENLLFGSSLRASQPFMDCLNDNLSGSPEWMAKQRGYLLDERIARLEAALFS
;
A
#
# COMPACT_ATOMS: atom_id res chain seq x y z
N MET A 1 -50.84 -17.03 24.02
CA MET A 1 -50.84 -16.15 22.82
C MET A 1 -50.60 -14.74 23.31
N THR A 2 -49.64 -13.93 22.91
CA THR A 2 -48.49 -14.03 22.01
C THR A 2 -47.62 -12.83 22.39
N THR A 3 -46.37 -13.12 22.75
CA THR A 3 -45.29 -12.20 23.08
C THR A 3 -44.91 -11.35 21.87
N LYS A 4 -44.82 -10.03 22.03
CA LYS A 4 -44.17 -9.16 21.03
C LYS A 4 -42.88 -8.58 21.60
N LYS A 5 -41.80 -9.18 21.10
CA LYS A 5 -40.38 -9.01 21.42
C LYS A 5 -39.95 -7.55 21.38
N ARG A 6 -39.30 -7.13 22.47
CA ARG A 6 -38.35 -6.00 22.53
C ARG A 6 -37.30 -6.21 21.43
N ARG A 7 -37.19 -5.27 20.49
CA ARG A 7 -36.05 -5.17 19.57
C ARG A 7 -34.86 -4.69 20.39
N ALA A 8 -34.12 -5.65 20.93
CA ALA A 8 -32.76 -5.41 21.40
C ALA A 8 -31.92 -5.06 20.15
N GLN A 9 -31.61 -3.78 19.97
CA GLN A 9 -30.48 -3.36 19.16
C GLN A 9 -29.25 -3.99 19.81
N GLN A 10 -28.76 -5.07 19.19
CA GLN A 10 -27.46 -5.66 19.48
C GLN A 10 -26.41 -4.61 19.09
N GLN A 11 -26.10 -3.74 20.03
CA GLN A 11 -24.90 -2.94 20.05
C GLN A 11 -23.76 -3.95 20.20
N TRP A 12 -23.13 -4.31 19.09
CA TRP A 12 -21.90 -5.07 19.11
C TRP A 12 -20.89 -4.25 19.90
N GLN A 13 -20.60 -4.70 21.12
CA GLN A 13 -19.57 -4.13 21.97
C GLN A 13 -18.23 -4.30 21.25
N GLU A 14 -17.68 -3.21 20.72
CA GLU A 14 -16.30 -3.19 20.28
C GLU A 14 -15.39 -3.26 21.51
N PRO A 15 -14.42 -4.19 21.55
CA PRO A 15 -13.46 -4.25 22.65
C PRO A 15 -12.53 -3.04 22.55
N ARG A 16 -12.45 -2.24 23.62
CA ARG A 16 -11.37 -1.30 24.00
C ARG A 16 -10.38 -0.89 22.88
N ASN A 17 -10.85 -0.26 21.83
CA ASN A 17 -10.00 0.44 20.86
C ASN A 17 -10.16 1.94 21.08
N GLU A 18 -9.68 2.41 22.23
CA GLU A 18 -9.63 3.84 22.55
C GLU A 18 -8.78 4.55 21.47
N GLY A 19 -9.45 5.25 20.54
CA GLY A 19 -8.83 6.10 19.52
C GLY A 19 -8.84 5.59 18.07
N VAL A 20 -9.10 4.30 17.80
CA VAL A 20 -9.13 3.79 16.41
C VAL A 20 -10.47 4.08 15.75
N LYS A 21 -10.45 4.87 14.67
CA LYS A 21 -11.63 5.31 13.94
C LYS A 21 -11.59 4.82 12.49
N VAL A 22 -12.75 4.79 11.84
CA VAL A 22 -12.85 4.57 10.40
C VAL A 22 -12.37 5.82 9.68
N ILE A 23 -11.42 5.66 8.76
CA ILE A 23 -10.82 6.78 8.04
C ILE A 23 -11.49 6.91 6.67
N GLY A 24 -11.96 8.12 6.35
CA GLY A 24 -12.46 8.44 5.03
C GLY A 24 -11.34 8.43 3.98
N PHE A 25 -11.66 8.04 2.76
CA PHE A 25 -10.68 7.99 1.68
C PHE A 25 -11.31 8.32 0.32
N GLN A 26 -10.46 8.72 -0.61
CA GLN A 26 -10.78 8.93 -2.02
C GLN A 26 -9.90 8.04 -2.89
N VAL A 27 -10.49 7.42 -3.92
CA VAL A 27 -9.71 6.60 -4.86
C VAL A 27 -9.01 7.52 -5.86
N ARG A 28 -7.68 7.59 -5.82
CA ARG A 28 -6.87 8.43 -6.71
C ARG A 28 -6.59 7.79 -8.05
N SER A 29 -6.31 6.49 -8.05
CA SER A 29 -6.08 5.73 -9.27
C SER A 29 -6.50 4.28 -9.10
N ALA A 30 -6.95 3.71 -10.20
CA ALA A 30 -7.34 2.32 -10.33
C ALA A 30 -6.93 1.84 -11.72
N THR A 31 -6.19 0.74 -11.81
CA THR A 31 -5.60 0.25 -13.08
C THR A 31 -6.66 -0.13 -14.13
N SER A 32 -7.85 -0.60 -13.72
CA SER A 32 -8.93 -1.00 -14.62
C SER A 32 -10.28 -0.37 -14.22
N ALA A 33 -10.37 0.95 -14.18
CA ALA A 33 -11.62 1.68 -13.92
C ALA A 33 -12.52 1.86 -15.14
N ALA A 34 -12.53 0.92 -16.09
CA ALA A 34 -13.37 0.99 -17.27
C ALA A 34 -14.31 -0.23 -17.30
N GLY A 35 -15.58 -0.04 -16.94
CA GLY A 35 -16.64 -0.91 -17.47
C GLY A 35 -17.94 -1.03 -16.68
N THR A 36 -17.95 -1.41 -15.40
CA THR A 36 -19.25 -1.77 -14.75
C THR A 36 -19.36 -1.51 -13.24
N GLY A 37 -18.32 -1.01 -12.59
CA GLY A 37 -18.36 -0.69 -11.16
C GLY A 37 -17.54 0.56 -10.89
N SER A 38 -18.22 1.66 -10.55
CA SER A 38 -17.55 2.89 -10.15
C SER A 38 -16.66 2.63 -8.94
N THR A 39 -15.50 3.26 -8.87
CA THR A 39 -14.64 3.26 -7.67
C THR A 39 -15.39 3.77 -6.44
N ASN A 40 -16.48 4.52 -6.62
CA ASN A 40 -17.40 4.95 -5.57
C ASN A 40 -18.06 3.79 -4.82
N HIS A 41 -18.21 2.61 -5.46
CA HIS A 41 -18.77 1.43 -4.79
C HIS A 41 -17.89 0.94 -3.65
N LEU A 42 -16.57 1.18 -3.72
CA LEU A 42 -15.64 0.79 -2.65
C LEU A 42 -15.85 1.57 -1.36
N LEU A 43 -16.42 2.78 -1.46
CA LEU A 43 -16.71 3.67 -0.34
C LEU A 43 -17.96 3.22 0.44
N GLN A 44 -18.90 2.60 -0.26
CA GLN A 44 -20.12 2.07 0.35
C GLN A 44 -19.86 0.69 0.91
N TYR A 45 -19.92 0.56 2.24
CA TYR A 45 -19.68 -0.72 2.90
C TYR A 45 -20.89 -1.67 2.80
N ALA A 46 -21.15 -2.16 1.59
CA ALA A 46 -22.28 -3.03 1.26
C ALA A 46 -21.86 -4.13 0.27
N THR A 47 -22.58 -5.25 0.28
CA THR A 47 -22.34 -6.39 -0.64
C THR A 47 -23.13 -6.27 -1.95
N HIS A 48 -24.03 -5.30 -2.07
CA HIS A 48 -24.91 -5.15 -3.24
C HIS A 48 -24.18 -4.58 -4.46
N THR A 49 -23.17 -3.74 -4.23
CA THR A 49 -22.34 -3.12 -5.26
C THR A 49 -20.90 -3.58 -5.12
N CYS A 50 -20.19 -3.75 -6.22
CA CYS A 50 -18.76 -4.07 -6.18
C CYS A 50 -18.00 -3.27 -7.24
N TRP A 51 -16.73 -3.00 -6.95
CA TRP A 51 -15.74 -2.68 -7.96
C TRP A 51 -15.25 -3.98 -8.58
N ARG A 52 -15.05 -3.97 -9.90
CA ARG A 52 -14.64 -5.15 -10.68
C ARG A 52 -13.67 -4.71 -11.77
N SER A 53 -12.58 -5.44 -11.91
CA SER A 53 -11.63 -5.32 -13.00
C SER A 53 -12.00 -6.21 -14.18
N TYR A 54 -11.46 -5.89 -15.36
CA TYR A 54 -11.79 -6.61 -16.59
C TYR A 54 -10.92 -7.85 -16.80
N VAL A 55 -9.61 -7.69 -17.01
CA VAL A 55 -8.75 -8.78 -17.53
C VAL A 55 -7.42 -8.94 -16.78
N ASN A 56 -6.88 -7.89 -16.16
CA ASN A 56 -5.50 -7.98 -15.68
C ASN A 56 -5.37 -9.00 -14.53
N PRO A 57 -4.27 -9.78 -14.51
CA PRO A 57 -3.99 -10.70 -13.42
C PRO A 57 -3.68 -9.98 -12.11
N LYS A 58 -3.22 -8.73 -12.22
CA LYS A 58 -2.90 -7.85 -11.10
C LYS A 58 -3.56 -6.50 -11.31
N GLU A 59 -4.22 -6.02 -10.28
CA GLU A 59 -4.92 -4.75 -10.31
C GLU A 59 -4.51 -3.90 -9.12
N THR A 60 -4.24 -2.63 -9.36
CA THR A 60 -3.77 -1.71 -8.33
C THR A 60 -4.82 -0.65 -8.07
N LEU A 61 -5.12 -0.43 -6.79
CA LEU A 61 -5.92 0.65 -6.27
C LEU A 61 -5.06 1.55 -5.39
N VAL A 62 -5.09 2.85 -5.62
CA VAL A 62 -4.46 3.85 -4.75
C VAL A 62 -5.53 4.65 -4.04
N LEU A 63 -5.55 4.54 -2.73
CA LEU A 63 -6.44 5.25 -1.82
C LEU A 63 -5.69 6.44 -1.23
N ALA A 64 -6.25 7.64 -1.34
CA ALA A 64 -5.82 8.80 -0.58
C ALA A 64 -6.72 8.93 0.64
N LEU A 65 -6.13 8.85 1.82
CA LEU A 65 -6.82 9.11 3.08
C LEU A 65 -7.13 10.61 3.18
N GLU A 66 -8.25 10.95 3.81
CA GLU A 66 -8.67 12.35 3.97
C GLU A 66 -7.68 13.15 4.83
N THR A 67 -7.13 12.51 5.87
CA THR A 67 -6.15 13.08 6.79
C THR A 67 -4.94 12.14 6.92
N LYS A 68 -3.83 12.65 7.43
CA LYS A 68 -2.68 11.81 7.79
C LYS A 68 -3.09 10.90 8.94
N THR A 69 -2.86 9.60 8.82
CA THR A 69 -3.32 8.65 9.84
C THR A 69 -2.25 7.62 10.18
N LEU A 70 -2.28 7.17 11.43
CA LEU A 70 -1.60 5.97 11.88
C LEU A 70 -2.48 4.76 11.56
N LEU A 71 -2.20 4.12 10.43
CA LEU A 71 -3.01 3.03 9.88
C LEU A 71 -2.78 1.73 10.65
N SER A 72 -3.85 1.25 11.28
CA SER A 72 -3.84 0.08 12.17
C SER A 72 -4.43 -1.17 11.52
N GLU A 73 -5.48 -1.01 10.72
CA GLU A 73 -6.20 -2.12 10.12
C GLU A 73 -6.78 -1.67 8.78
N ILE A 74 -6.81 -2.57 7.80
CA ILE A 74 -7.59 -2.39 6.58
C ILE A 74 -8.57 -3.56 6.48
N ARG A 75 -9.86 -3.26 6.57
CA ARG A 75 -10.94 -4.24 6.36
C ARG A 75 -11.32 -4.22 4.89
N ILE A 76 -11.25 -5.37 4.25
CA ILE A 76 -11.54 -5.55 2.82
C ILE A 76 -12.68 -6.54 2.71
N LEU A 77 -13.81 -6.11 2.17
CA LEU A 77 -14.92 -6.99 1.88
C LEU A 77 -14.68 -7.63 0.51
N ASN A 78 -14.04 -8.81 0.54
CA ASN A 78 -13.56 -9.47 -0.65
C ASN A 78 -14.70 -10.20 -1.38
N LYS A 79 -14.73 -10.10 -2.71
CA LYS A 79 -15.61 -10.93 -3.54
C LYS A 79 -14.84 -12.14 -4.06
N ASN A 80 -13.73 -11.92 -4.75
CA ASN A 80 -13.02 -12.98 -5.48
C ASN A 80 -11.51 -12.75 -5.67
N ALA A 81 -10.91 -11.76 -5.01
CA ALA A 81 -9.45 -11.60 -5.03
C ALA A 81 -8.81 -12.76 -4.25
N CYS A 82 -7.68 -13.29 -4.75
CA CYS A 82 -6.97 -14.40 -4.10
C CYS A 82 -5.87 -13.88 -3.17
N ALA A 83 -5.14 -12.84 -3.59
CA ALA A 83 -4.09 -12.22 -2.79
C ALA A 83 -4.23 -10.70 -2.78
N VAL A 84 -3.75 -10.08 -1.71
CA VAL A 84 -3.64 -8.62 -1.58
C VAL A 84 -2.28 -8.24 -1.02
N SER A 85 -1.61 -7.35 -1.74
CA SER A 85 -0.37 -6.71 -1.34
C SER A 85 -0.68 -5.27 -0.91
N VAL A 86 -0.34 -4.94 0.32
CA VAL A 86 -0.52 -3.60 0.90
C VAL A 86 0.80 -2.85 0.85
N SER A 87 0.80 -1.68 0.22
CA SER A 87 1.89 -0.72 0.32
C SER A 87 1.37 0.61 0.86
N VAL A 88 2.17 1.29 1.66
CA VAL A 88 1.81 2.57 2.30
C VAL A 88 2.81 3.65 1.90
N ALA A 89 2.35 4.90 1.83
CA ALA A 89 3.17 6.06 1.55
C ALA A 89 2.62 7.32 2.23
N VAL A 90 3.50 8.28 2.53
CA VAL A 90 3.09 9.63 2.93
C VAL A 90 2.89 10.54 1.71
N GLU A 91 3.71 10.38 0.67
CA GLU A 91 3.58 11.12 -0.59
C GLU A 91 3.10 10.21 -1.72
N ASN A 92 2.24 10.73 -2.61
CA ASN A 92 1.83 10.02 -3.82
C ASN A 92 2.91 10.06 -4.91
N ARG A 93 4.05 9.44 -4.64
CA ARG A 93 5.12 9.21 -5.63
C ARG A 93 5.37 7.72 -5.77
N PRO A 94 5.55 7.18 -6.98
CA PRO A 94 5.75 5.74 -7.18
C PRO A 94 6.87 5.13 -6.33
N ARG A 95 7.94 5.89 -6.08
CA ARG A 95 9.12 5.48 -5.29
C ARG A 95 8.95 5.63 -3.78
N SER A 96 7.88 6.28 -3.31
CA SER A 96 7.63 6.51 -1.88
C SER A 96 6.80 5.40 -1.23
N TYR A 97 6.26 4.46 -2.02
CA TYR A 97 5.45 3.35 -1.50
C TYR A 97 6.33 2.25 -0.95
N ILE A 98 6.15 1.95 0.33
CA ILE A 98 6.80 0.84 1.03
C ILE A 98 5.83 -0.34 1.06
N HIS A 99 6.28 -1.50 0.59
CA HIS A 99 5.50 -2.73 0.72
C HIS A 99 5.54 -3.21 2.18
N VAL A 100 4.36 -3.37 2.79
CA VAL A 100 4.24 -3.65 4.21
C VAL A 100 3.86 -5.09 4.48
N LYS A 101 2.86 -5.57 3.74
CA LYS A 101 2.27 -6.88 4.01
C LYS A 101 1.63 -7.43 2.76
N ARG A 102 1.83 -8.73 2.53
CA ARG A 102 1.09 -9.52 1.55
C ARG A 102 0.26 -10.56 2.28
N LEU A 103 -1.01 -10.65 1.93
CA LEU A 103 -1.89 -11.74 2.32
C LEU A 103 -2.18 -12.59 1.08
N GLU A 104 -2.03 -13.89 1.26
CA GLU A 104 -2.36 -14.91 0.26
C GLU A 104 -3.59 -15.69 0.75
N ASN A 105 -4.27 -16.38 -0.16
CA ASN A 105 -5.45 -17.21 0.13
C ASN A 105 -6.59 -16.45 0.84
N LEU A 106 -6.96 -15.28 0.31
CA LEU A 106 -8.07 -14.48 0.81
C LEU A 106 -9.39 -15.24 0.68
N ALA A 107 -10.17 -15.26 1.75
CA ALA A 107 -11.50 -15.86 1.73
C ALA A 107 -12.43 -15.06 0.80
N HIS A 108 -13.09 -15.76 -0.13
CA HIS A 108 -14.06 -15.17 -1.05
C HIS A 108 -15.39 -14.88 -0.34
N ASN A 109 -16.07 -13.80 -0.75
CA ASN A 109 -17.33 -13.31 -0.16
C ASN A 109 -17.28 -13.14 1.37
N ARG A 110 -16.10 -12.85 1.91
CA ARG A 110 -15.89 -12.61 3.34
C ARG A 110 -15.10 -11.33 3.54
N GLU A 111 -15.27 -10.77 4.72
CA GLU A 111 -14.44 -9.68 5.20
C GLU A 111 -13.07 -10.23 5.61
N VAL A 112 -12.01 -9.57 5.13
CA VAL A 112 -10.64 -9.85 5.51
C VAL A 112 -10.04 -8.63 6.19
N SER A 113 -9.53 -8.84 7.40
CA SER A 113 -8.87 -7.82 8.20
C SER A 113 -7.35 -7.90 8.07
N VAL A 114 -6.75 -6.87 7.48
CA VAL A 114 -5.30 -6.72 7.39
C VAL A 114 -4.81 -5.86 8.55
N LYS A 115 -4.32 -6.49 9.62
CA LYS A 115 -3.71 -5.80 10.77
C LYS A 115 -2.29 -5.31 10.45
N LEU A 116 -2.00 -4.07 10.85
CA LEU A 116 -0.77 -3.32 10.62
C LEU A 116 -0.31 -2.63 11.94
N PRO A 117 1.00 -2.50 12.18
CA PRO A 117 1.57 -1.82 13.35
C PRO A 117 1.55 -0.28 13.22
N PHE A 118 0.36 0.32 13.11
CA PHE A 118 0.14 1.78 13.15
C PHE A 118 1.10 2.59 12.25
N PHE A 119 1.06 2.34 10.94
CA PHE A 119 1.95 3.03 10.00
C PHE A 119 1.45 4.44 9.68
N PRO A 120 2.28 5.50 9.80
CA PRO A 120 1.93 6.84 9.34
C PRO A 120 1.82 6.86 7.82
N CYS A 121 0.64 7.15 7.28
CA CYS A 121 0.45 7.28 5.84
C CYS A 121 -0.70 8.22 5.46
N ASN A 122 -0.59 8.77 4.25
CA ASN A 122 -1.67 9.50 3.57
C ASN A 122 -2.19 8.71 2.37
N PHE A 123 -1.37 7.81 1.82
CA PHE A 123 -1.70 7.01 0.66
C PHE A 123 -1.52 5.52 0.97
N VAL A 124 -2.49 4.73 0.54
CA VAL A 124 -2.48 3.28 0.64
C VAL A 124 -2.67 2.70 -0.74
N ARG A 125 -1.71 1.90 -1.18
CA ARG A 125 -1.77 1.15 -2.44
C ARG A 125 -2.11 -0.29 -2.14
N LEU A 126 -3.26 -0.74 -2.65
CA LEU A 126 -3.69 -2.12 -2.58
C LEU A 126 -3.53 -2.75 -3.96
N GLN A 127 -2.70 -3.79 -4.04
CA GLN A 127 -2.51 -4.57 -5.25
C GLN A 127 -3.18 -5.92 -5.05
N PHE A 128 -4.23 -6.17 -5.81
CA PHE A 128 -4.97 -7.41 -5.81
C PHE A 128 -4.47 -8.32 -6.91
N GLU A 129 -4.43 -9.62 -6.64
CA GLU A 129 -4.05 -10.64 -7.60
C GLU A 129 -5.16 -11.68 -7.74
N ARG A 130 -5.35 -12.16 -8.97
CA ARG A 130 -6.19 -13.33 -9.27
C ARG A 130 -5.31 -14.52 -9.62
N GLU A 131 -5.82 -15.70 -9.32
CA GLU A 131 -5.22 -16.97 -9.71
C GLU A 131 -6.17 -17.71 -10.66
N ALA A 132 -7.21 -18.36 -10.14
CA ALA A 132 -8.13 -19.17 -10.93
C ALA A 132 -9.38 -18.44 -11.47
N LEU A 133 -9.77 -17.32 -10.86
CA LEU A 133 -11.05 -16.64 -11.15
C LEU A 133 -10.94 -15.64 -12.33
N PRO A 134 -12.04 -15.38 -13.06
CA PRO A 134 -11.98 -14.67 -14.34
C PRO A 134 -11.73 -13.15 -14.22
N SER A 135 -12.00 -12.54 -13.07
CA SER A 135 -11.87 -11.09 -12.85
C SER A 135 -11.64 -10.80 -11.37
N ILE A 136 -10.97 -9.71 -11.01
CA ILE A 136 -10.82 -9.27 -9.62
C ILE A 136 -12.00 -8.36 -9.27
N ALA A 137 -12.60 -8.55 -8.11
CA ALA A 137 -13.74 -7.82 -7.61
C ALA A 137 -13.68 -7.72 -6.09
N VAL A 138 -14.03 -6.52 -5.61
CA VAL A 138 -14.03 -6.16 -4.20
C VAL A 138 -15.33 -5.39 -3.94
N TYR A 139 -16.05 -5.74 -2.88
CA TYR A 139 -17.29 -5.07 -2.52
C TYR A 139 -16.99 -3.68 -1.94
N ALA A 140 -16.19 -3.64 -0.88
CA ALA A 140 -15.88 -2.43 -0.14
C ALA A 140 -14.51 -2.51 0.54
N ILE A 141 -13.94 -1.35 0.84
CA ILE A 141 -12.70 -1.22 1.61
C ILE A 141 -12.95 -0.23 2.74
N ARG A 142 -12.39 -0.52 3.92
CA ARG A 142 -12.50 0.33 5.10
C ARG A 142 -11.15 0.38 5.82
N PRO A 143 -10.37 1.46 5.66
CA PRO A 143 -9.18 1.69 6.48
C PRO A 143 -9.58 2.15 7.88
N LEU A 144 -8.85 1.66 8.89
CA LEU A 144 -9.01 2.04 10.29
C LEU A 144 -7.66 2.46 10.87
N GLY A 145 -7.68 3.52 11.66
CA GLY A 145 -6.49 4.07 12.27
C GLY A 145 -6.82 5.22 13.19
N VAL A 146 -5.77 5.88 13.66
CA VAL A 146 -5.90 7.12 14.44
C VAL A 146 -5.47 8.27 13.55
N PRO A 147 -6.34 9.24 13.25
CA PRO A 147 -5.93 10.40 12.46
C PRO A 147 -5.02 11.30 13.28
N SER A 148 -4.02 11.90 12.63
CA SER A 148 -3.03 12.77 13.28
C SER A 148 -3.70 13.97 13.97
N ASP A 149 -4.80 14.48 13.42
CA ASP A 149 -5.56 15.60 14.00
C ASP A 149 -6.10 15.25 15.39
N ASP A 150 -6.59 14.02 15.59
CA ASP A 150 -7.08 13.56 16.89
C ASP A 150 -5.90 13.36 17.87
N ILE A 151 -4.76 12.87 17.39
CA ILE A 151 -3.56 12.69 18.22
C ILE A 151 -3.06 14.06 18.71
N GLU A 152 -3.06 15.07 17.85
CA GLU A 152 -2.68 16.44 18.23
C GLU A 152 -3.65 17.03 19.26
N ALA A 153 -4.95 16.80 19.10
CA ALA A 153 -5.97 17.29 20.01
C ALA A 153 -5.93 16.59 21.38
N GLU A 154 -5.74 15.28 21.43
CA GLU A 154 -5.78 14.49 22.68
C GLU A 154 -4.44 14.46 23.41
N CYS A 155 -3.33 14.36 22.68
CA CYS A 155 -1.99 14.11 23.24
C CYS A 155 -1.02 15.30 23.08
N GLY A 156 -1.41 16.33 22.33
CA GLY A 156 -0.60 17.52 22.07
C GLY A 156 0.47 17.33 20.97
N LEU A 157 1.05 18.46 20.55
CA LEU A 157 2.01 18.55 19.44
C LEU A 157 3.28 17.70 19.64
N SER A 158 3.78 17.60 20.87
CA SER A 158 5.01 16.85 21.16
C SER A 158 4.85 15.36 20.88
N LEU A 159 3.74 14.76 21.31
CA LEU A 159 3.47 13.34 21.08
C LEU A 159 3.11 13.08 19.62
N CYS A 160 2.35 13.96 18.96
CA CYS A 160 2.12 13.83 17.52
C CYS A 160 3.44 13.88 16.73
N THR A 161 4.36 14.77 17.09
CA THR A 161 5.69 14.85 16.44
C THR A 161 6.44 13.53 16.59
N VAL A 162 6.48 12.95 17.79
CA VAL A 162 7.18 11.67 18.01
C VAL A 162 6.48 10.52 17.27
N LEU A 163 5.14 10.43 17.36
CA LEU A 163 4.39 9.30 16.81
C LEU A 163 4.19 9.37 15.29
N SER A 164 4.12 10.56 14.71
CA SER A 164 3.81 10.76 13.29
C SER A 164 5.00 11.27 12.48
N HIS A 165 5.84 12.15 13.03
CA HIS A 165 6.97 12.75 12.29
C HIS A 165 8.24 11.93 12.45
N THR A 166 8.58 11.47 13.66
CA THR A 166 9.76 10.62 13.86
C THR A 166 9.60 9.26 13.18
N THR A 167 8.43 8.64 13.29
CA THR A 167 8.11 7.38 12.61
C THR A 167 8.10 7.55 11.09
N GLU A 168 7.58 8.67 10.57
CA GLU A 168 7.66 8.99 9.15
C GLU A 168 9.11 9.13 8.70
N ASN A 169 9.95 9.86 9.44
CA ASN A 169 11.36 10.02 9.08
C ASN A 169 12.12 8.69 9.14
N LEU A 170 11.79 7.82 10.10
CA LEU A 170 12.37 6.48 10.16
C LEU A 170 11.97 5.65 8.95
N LEU A 171 10.68 5.65 8.57
CA LEU A 171 10.13 4.80 7.52
C LEU A 171 10.40 5.33 6.11
N PHE A 172 10.24 6.63 5.89
CA PHE A 172 10.27 7.27 4.58
C PHE A 172 11.44 8.25 4.40
N GLY A 173 12.20 8.53 5.46
CA GLY A 173 13.35 9.41 5.41
C GLY A 173 14.57 8.81 4.72
N SER A 174 15.66 9.58 4.74
CA SER A 174 16.93 9.22 4.07
C SER A 174 17.55 7.93 4.59
N SER A 175 17.36 7.61 5.89
CA SER A 175 17.93 6.43 6.53
C SER A 175 17.45 5.12 5.91
N LEU A 176 16.15 4.98 5.62
CA LEU A 176 15.63 3.78 4.98
C LEU A 176 15.92 3.75 3.48
N ARG A 177 16.00 4.91 2.81
CA ARG A 177 16.42 4.99 1.40
C ARG A 177 17.86 4.52 1.20
N ALA A 178 18.76 4.88 2.11
CA ALA A 178 20.16 4.45 2.06
C ALA A 178 20.31 2.92 2.26
N SER A 179 19.39 2.27 2.97
CA SER A 179 19.39 0.83 3.19
C SER A 179 18.55 0.03 2.18
N GLN A 180 17.96 0.68 1.16
CA GLN A 180 17.21 -0.05 0.13
C GLN A 180 18.17 -0.74 -0.86
N PRO A 181 17.90 -2.00 -1.28
CA PRO A 181 18.79 -2.76 -2.17
C PRO A 181 19.09 -2.11 -3.53
N PHE A 182 18.26 -1.16 -3.96
CA PHE A 182 18.46 -0.40 -5.20
C PHE A 182 19.44 0.79 -5.04
N MET A 183 19.66 1.27 -3.82
CA MET A 183 20.66 2.29 -3.48
C MET A 183 21.94 1.69 -2.90
N ASP A 184 21.95 0.37 -2.69
CA ASP A 184 23.13 -0.35 -2.26
C ASP A 184 24.17 -0.37 -3.39
N CYS A 185 25.21 0.45 -3.24
CA CYS A 185 26.33 0.52 -4.17
C CYS A 185 27.18 -0.76 -4.19
N LEU A 186 26.88 -1.72 -3.32
CA LEU A 186 27.47 -3.05 -3.28
C LEU A 186 26.65 -4.10 -4.05
N ASN A 187 25.53 -3.73 -4.67
CA ASN A 187 24.71 -4.66 -5.45
C ASN A 187 25.35 -4.94 -6.82
N ASP A 188 25.74 -6.19 -7.08
CA ASP A 188 26.51 -6.62 -8.27
C ASP A 188 25.78 -6.43 -9.60
N ASN A 189 24.46 -6.27 -9.55
CA ASN A 189 23.61 -6.11 -10.72
C ASN A 189 23.42 -4.65 -11.17
N LEU A 190 23.98 -3.68 -10.41
CA LEU A 190 23.87 -2.25 -10.70
C LEU A 190 25.21 -1.67 -11.19
N SER A 191 25.09 -0.76 -12.17
CA SER A 191 26.21 0.01 -12.70
C SER A 191 26.90 0.81 -11.60
N GLY A 192 28.18 0.55 -11.38
CA GLY A 192 29.02 1.26 -10.40
C GLY A 192 29.45 0.46 -9.17
N SER A 193 28.98 -0.78 -8.98
CA SER A 193 29.53 -1.63 -7.91
C SER A 193 30.99 -2.03 -8.20
N PRO A 194 31.81 -2.34 -7.18
CA PRO A 194 33.19 -2.76 -7.39
C PRO A 194 33.31 -3.99 -8.30
N GLU A 195 32.40 -4.95 -8.17
CA GLU A 195 32.35 -6.15 -9.01
C GLU A 195 31.85 -5.86 -10.43
N TRP A 196 30.83 -4.99 -10.58
CA TRP A 196 30.38 -4.52 -11.89
C TRP A 196 31.51 -3.77 -12.62
N MET A 197 32.22 -2.89 -11.92
CA MET A 197 33.39 -2.19 -12.46
C MET A 197 34.52 -3.17 -12.82
N ALA A 198 34.79 -4.19 -11.99
CA ALA A 198 35.78 -5.21 -12.30
C ALA A 198 35.41 -6.00 -13.57
N LYS A 199 34.13 -6.32 -13.75
CA LYS A 199 33.60 -7.03 -14.93
C LYS A 199 33.62 -6.17 -16.20
N GLN A 200 33.40 -4.87 -16.08
CA GLN A 200 33.41 -3.91 -17.20
C GLN A 200 34.81 -3.38 -17.55
N ARG A 201 35.80 -3.50 -16.66
CA ARG A 201 37.18 -3.04 -16.90
C ARG A 201 37.80 -3.66 -18.15
N GLY A 202 37.55 -4.95 -18.42
CA GLY A 202 38.05 -5.61 -19.64
C GLY A 202 37.50 -4.97 -20.92
N TYR A 203 36.18 -4.77 -20.96
CA TYR A 203 35.48 -4.20 -22.12
C TYR A 203 35.88 -2.73 -22.38
N LEU A 204 36.02 -1.92 -21.33
CA LEU A 204 36.42 -0.51 -21.46
C LEU A 204 37.89 -0.32 -21.86
N LEU A 205 38.77 -1.26 -21.48
CA LEU A 205 40.16 -1.25 -21.93
C LEU A 205 40.25 -1.58 -23.42
N ASP A 206 39.51 -2.59 -23.89
CA ASP A 206 39.45 -2.95 -25.31
C ASP A 206 38.89 -1.82 -26.17
N GLU A 207 37.84 -1.12 -25.72
CA GLU A 207 37.28 0.02 -26.46
C GLU A 207 38.26 1.20 -26.52
N ARG A 208 39.06 1.40 -25.47
CA ARG A 208 40.09 2.44 -25.42
C ARG A 208 41.31 2.10 -26.28
N ILE A 209 41.70 0.82 -26.33
CA ILE A 209 42.74 0.31 -27.24
C ILE A 209 42.27 0.45 -28.69
N ALA A 210 41.05 0.04 -29.02
CA ALA A 210 40.49 0.18 -30.36
C ALA A 210 40.42 1.65 -30.82
N ARG A 211 40.10 2.59 -29.92
CA ARG A 211 40.14 4.03 -30.23
C ARG A 211 41.56 4.57 -30.45
N LEU A 212 42.55 4.04 -29.72
CA LEU A 212 43.96 4.41 -29.91
C LEU A 212 44.52 3.84 -31.21
N GLU A 213 44.18 2.60 -31.55
CA GLU A 213 44.53 1.98 -32.82
C GLU A 213 43.90 2.75 -33.99
N ALA A 214 42.62 3.10 -33.90
CA ALA A 214 41.95 3.92 -34.92
C ALA A 214 42.59 5.31 -35.10
N ALA A 215 43.17 5.90 -34.04
CA ALA A 215 43.85 7.19 -34.10
C ALA A 215 45.31 7.10 -34.57
N LEU A 216 45.94 5.92 -34.47
CA LEU A 216 47.32 5.69 -34.93
C LEU A 216 47.38 5.28 -36.41
N PHE A 217 46.30 4.69 -36.92
CA PHE A 217 46.19 4.22 -38.31
C PHE A 217 45.25 5.08 -39.18
N SER A 218 44.85 6.27 -38.72
CA SER A 218 44.18 7.32 -39.51
C SER A 218 45.16 8.35 -40.05
#